data_AF-A0A9E7KQM8-F1
#
_entry.id   AF-A0A9E7KQM8-F1
#
_cell.length_a   1.000
_cell.length_b   1.000
_cell.length_c   1.000
_cell.angle_alpha   90.00
_cell.angle_beta   90.00
_cell.angle_gamma   90.00
#
_symmetry.space_group_name_H-M   'P 1'
#
loop_
_entity.id
_entity.type
_entity.pdbx_description
1 polymer ?
#
loop_
_entity_poly.entity_id
_entity_poly.type
_entity_poly.pdbx_seq_one_letter_code
_entity_poly.pdbx_strand_id
1 'polypeptide(L)'
;MLAPYFPSINPERFACVHRIFGASNAARMLQQIPVEQRRQAADAIALEAYWRVQDPVYGSVGVISMLQREISVAQRELAETQAQVSMYTAQVQSQSNQITQVQYLVDNAHLIPNQPPIHGLCQPPDIP
;
A
#
# COMPACT_ATOMS: atom_id res chain seq x y z
N MET A 1 -42.20 -16.20 -3.70
CA MET A 1 -40.90 -16.59 -3.11
C MET A 1 -39.84 -15.49 -3.16
N LEU A 2 -39.78 -14.66 -4.22
CA LEU A 2 -38.77 -13.60 -4.36
C LEU A 2 -39.06 -12.32 -3.53
N ALA A 3 -40.31 -12.13 -3.11
CA ALA A 3 -40.78 -10.93 -2.40
C ALA A 3 -39.92 -10.49 -1.18
N PRO A 4 -39.40 -11.39 -0.32
CA PRO A 4 -38.55 -10.99 0.81
C PRO A 4 -37.22 -10.32 0.40
N TYR A 5 -36.76 -10.56 -0.83
CA TYR A 5 -35.47 -10.08 -1.35
C TYR A 5 -35.62 -8.96 -2.38
N PHE A 6 -36.77 -8.89 -3.06
CA PHE A 6 -37.09 -7.89 -4.08
C PHE A 6 -38.33 -7.09 -3.69
N PRO A 7 -38.22 -6.16 -2.73
CA PRO A 7 -39.33 -5.30 -2.33
C PRO A 7 -39.72 -4.31 -3.43
N SER A 8 -40.98 -3.89 -3.45
CA SER A 8 -41.55 -2.98 -4.46
C SER A 8 -40.97 -1.57 -4.43
N ILE A 9 -40.21 -1.20 -3.39
CA ILE A 9 -39.53 0.10 -3.26
C ILE A 9 -38.46 0.32 -4.34
N ASN A 10 -37.91 -0.77 -4.91
CA ASN A 10 -36.92 -0.71 -5.98
C ASN A 10 -37.28 -1.69 -7.11
N PRO A 11 -38.22 -1.33 -8.00
CA PRO A 11 -38.68 -2.21 -9.07
C PRO A 11 -37.58 -2.47 -10.12
N GLU A 12 -36.71 -1.48 -10.38
CA GLU A 12 -35.59 -1.59 -11.33
C GLU A 12 -34.64 -2.74 -10.99
N ARG A 13 -34.40 -2.94 -9.69
CA ARG A 13 -33.59 -4.06 -9.20
C ARG A 13 -34.13 -5.41 -9.68
N PHE A 14 -35.44 -5.62 -9.56
CA PHE A 14 -36.05 -6.86 -10.03
C PHE A 14 -36.16 -6.90 -11.55
N ALA A 15 -36.40 -5.77 -12.21
CA ALA A 15 -36.45 -5.68 -13.67
C ALA A 15 -35.13 -6.14 -14.31
N CYS A 16 -33.99 -5.72 -13.77
CA CYS A 16 -32.67 -6.18 -14.22
C CYS A 16 -32.53 -7.70 -14.05
N VAL A 17 -32.84 -8.23 -12.86
CA VAL A 17 -32.76 -9.68 -12.57
C VAL A 17 -33.66 -10.48 -13.50
N HIS A 18 -34.88 -10.01 -13.70
CA HIS A 18 -35.85 -10.65 -14.59
C HIS A 18 -35.36 -10.66 -16.04
N ARG A 19 -34.75 -9.57 -16.52
CA ARG A 19 -34.21 -9.47 -17.87
C ARG A 19 -33.00 -10.39 -18.10
N ILE A 20 -32.07 -10.47 -17.15
CA ILE A 20 -30.80 -11.20 -17.33
C ILE A 20 -30.92 -12.68 -16.97
N PHE A 21 -31.59 -12.99 -15.86
CA PHE A 21 -31.69 -14.35 -15.36
C PHE A 21 -33.08 -14.95 -15.56
N GLY A 22 -34.13 -14.13 -15.51
CA GLY A 22 -35.52 -14.60 -15.46
C GLY A 22 -35.95 -14.95 -14.03
N ALA A 23 -37.23 -14.74 -13.72
CA ALA A 23 -37.77 -14.94 -12.37
C ALA A 23 -37.58 -16.37 -11.85
N SER A 24 -37.87 -17.36 -12.70
CA SER A 24 -37.79 -18.78 -12.32
C SER A 24 -36.36 -19.22 -12.04
N ASN A 25 -35.39 -18.77 -12.84
CA ASN A 25 -33.98 -19.10 -12.60
C ASN A 25 -33.46 -18.39 -11.35
N ALA A 26 -33.78 -17.10 -11.16
CA ALA A 26 -33.41 -16.37 -9.95
C ALA A 26 -33.97 -17.04 -8.68
N ALA A 27 -35.24 -17.48 -8.72
CA ALA A 27 -35.83 -18.23 -7.62
C ALA A 27 -35.12 -19.56 -7.37
N ARG A 28 -34.78 -20.32 -8.42
CA ARG A 28 -34.04 -21.58 -8.31
C ARG A 28 -32.65 -21.37 -7.71
N MET A 29 -31.91 -20.36 -8.17
CA MET A 29 -30.59 -20.01 -7.64
C MET A 29 -30.67 -19.71 -6.15
N LEU A 30 -31.63 -18.88 -5.72
CA LEU A 30 -31.80 -18.57 -4.29
C LEU A 30 -32.22 -19.78 -3.46
N GLN A 31 -33.03 -20.70 -4.00
CA GLN A 31 -33.43 -21.90 -3.27
C GLN A 31 -32.25 -22.82 -2.94
N GLN A 32 -31.20 -22.83 -3.78
CA GLN A 32 -29.98 -23.63 -3.57
C GLN A 32 -29.05 -23.06 -2.49
N ILE A 33 -29.27 -21.81 -2.06
CA ILE A 33 -28.47 -21.14 -1.04
C ILE A 33 -29.14 -21.28 0.35
N PRO A 34 -28.38 -21.46 1.44
CA PRO A 34 -28.89 -21.42 2.81
C PRO A 34 -29.66 -20.13 3.09
N VAL A 35 -30.76 -20.21 3.86
CA VAL A 35 -31.71 -19.09 4.06
C VAL A 35 -31.01 -17.83 4.56
N GLU A 36 -30.04 -18.00 5.44
CA GLU A 36 -29.24 -16.95 6.08
C GLU A 36 -28.45 -16.13 5.06
N GLN A 37 -28.03 -16.77 3.96
CA GLN A 37 -27.20 -16.15 2.91
C GLN A 37 -28.02 -15.69 1.70
N ARG A 38 -29.30 -16.08 1.58
CA ARG A 38 -30.15 -15.75 0.43
C ARG A 38 -30.29 -14.26 0.19
N ARG A 39 -30.29 -13.44 1.24
CA ARG A 39 -30.33 -11.97 1.11
C ARG A 39 -29.09 -11.46 0.37
N GLN A 40 -27.90 -11.83 0.85
CA GLN A 40 -26.64 -11.45 0.22
C GLN A 40 -26.52 -12.00 -1.20
N ALA A 41 -26.96 -13.24 -1.44
CA ALA A 41 -26.99 -13.83 -2.77
C ALA A 41 -27.94 -13.05 -3.71
N ALA A 42 -29.10 -12.62 -3.23
CA ALA A 42 -30.02 -11.81 -4.02
C ALA A 42 -29.46 -10.42 -4.32
N ASP A 43 -28.66 -9.84 -3.42
CA ASP A 43 -27.93 -8.58 -3.66
C ASP A 43 -26.87 -8.77 -4.75
N ALA A 44 -26.09 -9.86 -4.69
CA ALA A 44 -25.09 -10.19 -5.70
C ALA A 44 -25.70 -10.44 -7.09
N ILE A 45 -26.77 -11.26 -7.16
CA ILE A 45 -27.49 -11.54 -8.42
C ILE A 45 -28.04 -10.23 -9.02
N ALA A 46 -28.58 -9.35 -8.19
CA ALA A 46 -29.11 -8.07 -8.65
C ALA A 46 -28.01 -7.15 -9.19
N LEU A 47 -26.86 -7.09 -8.51
CA LEU A 47 -25.71 -6.30 -8.96
C LEU A 47 -25.15 -6.84 -10.28
N GLU A 48 -25.01 -8.16 -10.41
CA GLU A 48 -24.57 -8.79 -11.66
C GLU A 48 -25.54 -8.52 -12.80
N ALA A 49 -26.85 -8.64 -12.54
CA ALA A 49 -27.88 -8.33 -13.52
C ALA A 49 -27.81 -6.87 -13.97
N TYR A 50 -27.66 -5.93 -13.02
CA TYR A 50 -27.52 -4.51 -13.31
C TYR A 50 -26.35 -4.25 -14.25
N TRP A 51 -25.17 -4.79 -13.94
CA TRP A 51 -23.99 -4.60 -14.78
C TRP A 51 -24.13 -5.25 -16.15
N ARG A 52 -24.74 -6.44 -16.26
CA ARG A 52 -25.05 -7.08 -17.55
C ARG A 52 -26.05 -6.27 -18.40
N VAL A 53 -26.94 -5.50 -17.78
CA VAL A 53 -27.83 -4.58 -18.50
C VAL A 53 -27.07 -3.39 -19.07
N GLN A 54 -26.12 -2.83 -18.30
CA GLN A 54 -25.31 -1.68 -18.72
C GLN A 54 -24.25 -2.08 -19.75
N ASP A 55 -23.59 -3.22 -19.56
CA ASP A 55 -22.58 -3.79 -20.44
C ASP A 55 -22.95 -5.26 -20.75
N PRO A 56 -23.60 -5.51 -21.89
CA PRO A 56 -24.00 -6.85 -22.30
C PRO A 56 -22.82 -7.79 -22.60
N VAL A 57 -21.62 -7.25 -22.82
CA VAL A 57 -20.44 -8.03 -23.20
C VAL A 57 -19.68 -8.45 -21.95
N TYR A 58 -19.27 -7.50 -21.12
CA TYR A 58 -18.40 -7.77 -19.96
C TYR A 58 -19.14 -7.69 -18.62
N GLY A 59 -20.24 -6.95 -18.52
CA GLY A 59 -21.00 -6.79 -17.28
C GLY A 59 -20.11 -6.48 -16.07
N SER A 60 -20.27 -7.24 -14.99
CA SER A 60 -19.45 -7.08 -13.78
C SER A 60 -17.97 -7.40 -13.98
N VAL A 61 -17.61 -8.22 -14.97
CA VAL A 61 -16.21 -8.54 -15.29
C VAL A 61 -15.47 -7.31 -15.78
N GLY A 62 -16.15 -6.43 -16.54
CA GLY A 62 -15.59 -5.15 -16.98
C GLY A 62 -15.24 -4.25 -15.79
N VAL A 63 -16.16 -4.14 -14.82
CA VAL A 63 -15.96 -3.38 -13.58
C VAL A 63 -14.81 -3.96 -12.75
N ILE A 64 -14.77 -5.29 -12.58
CA ILE A 64 -13.68 -5.96 -11.86
C ILE A 64 -12.32 -5.68 -12.52
N SER A 65 -12.26 -5.79 -13.85
CA SER A 65 -11.04 -5.56 -14.62
C SER A 65 -10.55 -4.10 -14.50
N MET A 66 -11.47 -3.15 -14.52
CA MET A 66 -11.19 -1.73 -14.30
C MET A 66 -10.59 -1.50 -12.91
N LEU A 67 -11.26 -2.00 -11.86
CA LEU A 67 -10.79 -1.86 -10.47
C LEU A 67 -9.43 -2.52 -10.26
N GLN A 68 -9.20 -3.70 -10.84
CA GLN A 68 -7.90 -4.37 -10.77
C GLN A 68 -6.78 -3.53 -11.41
N ARG A 69 -7.08 -2.84 -12.51
CA ARG A 69 -6.13 -1.92 -13.15
C ARG A 69 -5.84 -0.71 -12.25
N GLU A 70 -6.87 -0.10 -11.68
CA GLU A 70 -6.72 1.04 -10.75
C GLU A 70 -5.88 0.65 -9.52
N ILE A 71 -6.14 -0.51 -8.93
CA ILE A 71 -5.33 -1.04 -7.82
C ILE A 71 -3.87 -1.21 -8.25
N SER A 72 -3.64 -1.79 -9.43
CA SER A 72 -2.28 -2.00 -9.95
C SER A 72 -1.52 -0.68 -10.15
N VAL A 73 -2.20 0.34 -10.66
CA VAL A 73 -1.63 1.70 -10.84
C VAL A 73 -1.30 2.31 -9.48
N ALA A 74 -2.24 2.29 -8.54
CA ALA A 74 -2.03 2.86 -7.21
C ALA A 74 -0.90 2.16 -6.44
N GLN A 75 -0.81 0.83 -6.54
CA GLN A 75 0.29 0.06 -5.93
C GLN A 75 1.64 0.41 -6.54
N ARG A 76 1.69 0.65 -7.85
CA ARG A 76 2.91 1.10 -8.53
C ARG A 76 3.34 2.49 -8.06
N GLU A 77 2.43 3.45 -8.02
CA GLU A 77 2.72 4.82 -7.56
C GLU A 77 3.22 4.82 -6.10
N LEU A 78 2.62 3.98 -5.25
CA LEU A 78 3.06 3.80 -3.87
C LEU A 78 4.48 3.24 -3.79
N ALA A 79 4.78 2.20 -4.57
CA ALA A 79 6.11 1.59 -4.62
C ALA A 79 7.18 2.59 -5.13
N GLU A 80 6.85 3.37 -6.17
CA GLU A 80 7.73 4.41 -6.69
C GLU A 80 8.02 5.49 -5.63
N THR A 81 7.00 5.95 -4.92
CA THR A 81 7.14 6.95 -3.84
C THR A 81 7.96 6.39 -2.68
N GLN A 82 7.71 5.14 -2.26
CA GLN A 82 8.48 4.49 -1.20
C GLN A 82 9.95 4.30 -1.58
N ALA A 83 10.24 3.98 -2.84
CA ALA A 83 11.59 3.88 -3.36
C ALA A 83 12.29 5.26 -3.34
N GLN A 84 11.59 6.33 -3.74
CA GLN A 84 12.15 7.68 -3.65
C GLN A 84 12.48 8.06 -2.20
N VAL A 85 11.57 7.82 -1.26
CA VAL A 85 11.79 8.11 0.17
C VAL A 85 12.98 7.30 0.73
N SER A 86 13.10 6.02 0.39
CA SER A 86 14.23 5.20 0.86
C SER A 86 15.57 5.68 0.29
N MET A 87 15.61 6.13 -0.97
CA MET A 87 16.79 6.73 -1.57
C MET A 87 17.19 8.03 -0.87
N TYR A 88 16.25 8.95 -0.62
CA TYR A 88 16.53 10.20 0.07
C TYR A 88 17.01 9.97 1.51
N THR A 89 16.38 9.06 2.24
CA THR A 89 16.78 8.72 3.62
C THR A 89 18.18 8.10 3.67
N ALA A 90 18.54 7.21 2.74
CA ALA A 90 19.88 6.65 2.63
C ALA A 90 20.94 7.73 2.29
N GLN A 91 20.61 8.68 1.41
CA GLN A 91 21.49 9.81 1.10
C GLN A 91 21.72 10.69 2.33
N VAL A 92 20.66 11.08 3.04
CA VAL A 92 20.76 11.88 4.27
C VAL A 92 21.59 11.17 5.33
N GLN A 93 21.40 9.86 5.52
CA GLN A 93 22.21 9.06 6.45
C GLN A 93 23.69 9.04 6.06
N SER A 94 24.00 8.82 4.78
CA SER A 94 25.40 8.81 4.31
C SER A 94 26.09 10.17 4.49
N GLN A 95 25.36 11.27 4.29
CA GLN A 95 25.89 12.62 4.49
C GLN A 95 26.04 12.95 5.98
N SER A 96 25.10 12.54 6.81
CA SER A 96 25.19 12.65 8.27
C SER A 96 26.41 11.91 8.81
N ASN A 97 26.64 10.67 8.35
CA ASN A 97 27.80 9.88 8.73
C ASN A 97 29.12 10.54 8.31
N GLN A 98 29.18 11.15 7.12
CA GLN A 98 30.34 11.92 6.69
C GLN A 98 30.57 13.16 7.57
N ILE A 99 29.51 13.92 7.89
CA ILE A 99 29.58 15.10 8.77
C ILE A 99 30.09 14.69 10.16
N THR A 100 29.57 13.61 10.73
CA THR A 100 30.04 13.10 12.04
C THR A 100 31.50 12.69 11.99
N GLN A 101 31.97 12.07 10.90
CA GLN A 101 33.39 11.71 10.75
C GLN A 101 34.29 12.94 10.64
N VAL A 102 33.94 13.95 9.83
CA VAL A 102 34.75 15.18 9.74
C VAL A 102 34.74 15.96 11.04
N GLN A 103 33.61 16.00 11.76
CA GLN A 103 33.53 16.64 13.07
C GLN A 103 34.47 15.94 14.07
N TYR A 104 34.47 14.61 14.10
CA TYR A 104 35.41 13.83 14.91
C TYR A 104 36.87 14.12 14.58
N LEU A 105 37.21 14.29 13.30
CA LEU A 105 38.59 14.62 12.90
C LEU A 105 38.98 16.05 13.30
N VAL A 106 38.07 17.03 13.18
CA VAL A 106 38.31 18.43 13.54
C VAL A 106 38.45 18.59 15.06
N ASP A 107 37.60 17.94 15.86
CA ASP A 107 37.65 18.01 17.32
C ASP A 107 38.95 17.39 17.87
N ASN A 108 39.45 16.33 17.23
CA ASN A 108 40.72 15.69 17.60
C ASN A 108 41.96 16.41 17.04
N ALA A 109 41.82 17.34 16.10
CA ALA A 109 42.93 18.11 15.55
C ALA A 109 43.47 19.21 16.50
N HIS A 110 42.74 19.54 17.58
CA HIS A 110 43.16 20.52 18.60
C HIS A 110 44.08 19.95 19.70
N LEU A 111 44.29 18.63 19.74
CA LEU A 111 45.21 17.97 20.66
C LEU A 111 46.54 17.67 19.96
N ILE A 112 47.42 18.68 19.82
CA ILE A 112 48.85 18.42 19.63
C ILE A 112 49.36 17.81 20.96
N PRO A 113 49.87 16.58 21.01
CA PRO A 113 50.51 16.07 22.21
C PRO A 113 51.79 16.87 22.42
N ASN A 114 51.78 17.74 23.42
CA ASN A 114 52.91 18.39 24.08
C ASN A 114 54.30 18.08 23.47
N GLN A 115 54.87 19.04 22.72
CA GLN A 115 56.33 19.11 22.59
C GLN A 115 56.93 19.31 24.00
N PRO A 116 57.91 18.50 24.41
CA PRO A 116 58.57 18.71 25.69
C PRO A 116 59.40 20.01 25.67
N PRO A 117 59.59 20.70 26.81
CA PRO A 117 60.17 22.03 26.85
C PRO A 117 61.65 22.01 26.46
N ILE A 118 62.05 22.93 25.59
CA ILE A 118 63.45 23.26 25.33
C ILE A 118 63.91 24.24 26.41
N HIS A 119 64.76 23.82 27.36
CA HIS A 119 65.89 24.59 27.92
C HIS A 119 66.54 23.94 29.15
N GLY A 120 67.87 23.90 29.14
CA GLY A 120 68.72 23.66 30.32
C GLY A 120 70.09 23.04 29.99
N LEU A 121 71.08 23.88 29.67
CA LEU A 121 72.50 23.53 29.44
C LEU A 121 73.24 23.20 30.77
N CYS A 122 74.26 22.32 30.68
CA CYS A 122 75.34 21.99 31.64
C CYS A 122 74.92 21.28 32.96
N GLN A 123 75.59 20.22 33.44
CA GLN A 123 77.03 20.06 33.72
C GLN A 123 77.54 18.59 33.60
N PRO A 124 78.85 18.34 33.37
CA PRO A 124 79.57 17.10 33.77
C PRO A 124 80.31 17.30 35.12
N PRO A 125 81.10 16.36 35.69
CA PRO A 125 81.17 14.88 35.69
C PRO A 125 80.90 14.33 37.14
N ASP A 126 81.02 13.07 37.58
CA ASP A 126 82.25 12.27 37.79
C ASP A 126 81.93 10.79 38.15
N ILE A 127 82.89 9.96 37.78
CA ILE A 127 83.00 8.50 37.94
C ILE A 127 83.36 8.15 39.41
N PRO A 128 83.00 6.94 39.87
CA PRO A 128 84.04 6.08 40.47
C PRO A 128 84.27 4.78 39.69
#